data_AF-A0A6A7VKJ2-F1
#
_entry.id   AF-A0A6A7VKJ2-F1
#
_cell.length_a   1.000
_cell.length_b   1.000
_cell.length_c   1.000
_cell.angle_alpha   90.00
_cell.angle_beta   90.00
_cell.angle_gamma   90.00
#
_symmetry.space_group_name_H-M   'P 1'
#
loop_
_entity.id
_entity.type
_entity.pdbx_description
1 polymer ?
#
loop_
_entity_poly.entity_id
_entity_poly.type
_entity_poly.pdbx_seq_one_letter_code
_entity_poly.pdbx_strand_id
1 'polypeptide(L)'
;MKYENDEDGKYSQAMIAQIIKHFHLPNNTVVTDEDVDAILLRSVDGRDGIYGGDVVSIWKYYKKQNDIQEIVTAHPMADLLWYNPDKKHGVTIGLDSVFVASEAMLVPLNPDVVVVNGTIDKMNTIYTFIVDKDAGKAILLPSNCGCVGFTSEEGLPICLSFRHHANGESGRYSVVSVYDEKGNLVKEMSFEDYKKDEK
;
A
#
# COMPACT_ATOMS: atom_id res chain seq x y z
N MET A 1 -28.49 8.62 -3.54
CA MET A 1 -28.98 7.42 -2.82
C MET A 1 -28.44 7.53 -1.40
N LYS A 2 -29.24 7.31 -0.34
CA LYS A 2 -28.70 7.29 1.04
C LYS A 2 -28.36 5.84 1.38
N TYR A 3 -27.08 5.59 1.65
CA TYR A 3 -26.56 4.30 2.10
C TYR A 3 -26.50 4.35 3.63
N GLU A 4 -27.13 3.38 4.31
CA GLU A 4 -27.15 3.25 5.78
C GLU A 4 -25.98 2.39 6.30
N ASN A 5 -25.16 2.93 7.20
CA ASN A 5 -23.99 2.23 7.74
C ASN A 5 -24.39 1.00 8.60
N ASP A 6 -23.47 0.06 8.78
CA ASP A 6 -23.57 -0.96 9.84
C ASP A 6 -23.34 -0.36 11.24
N GLU A 7 -23.46 -1.19 12.28
CA GLU A 7 -23.31 -0.77 13.69
C GLU A 7 -21.92 -0.16 13.99
N ASP A 8 -20.90 -0.43 13.16
CA ASP A 8 -19.52 0.05 13.30
C ASP A 8 -19.21 1.26 12.40
N GLY A 9 -20.19 1.78 11.66
CA GLY A 9 -20.01 2.90 10.73
C GLY A 9 -19.40 2.51 9.38
N LYS A 10 -19.23 1.21 9.12
CA LYS A 10 -18.73 0.66 7.86
C LYS A 10 -19.88 0.37 6.89
N TYR A 11 -19.55 0.30 5.60
CA TYR A 11 -20.53 0.01 4.57
C TYR A 11 -20.79 -1.49 4.53
N SER A 12 -22.07 -1.87 4.61
CA SER A 12 -22.46 -3.27 4.46
C SER A 12 -22.09 -3.83 3.08
N GLN A 13 -21.92 -5.16 2.99
CA GLN A 13 -21.63 -5.84 1.72
C GLN A 13 -22.67 -5.54 0.62
N ALA A 14 -23.94 -5.34 1.00
CA ALA A 14 -25.00 -4.94 0.07
C ALA A 14 -24.75 -3.54 -0.53
N MET A 15 -24.17 -2.63 0.24
CA MET A 15 -23.86 -1.27 -0.22
C MET A 15 -22.61 -1.24 -1.09
N ILE A 16 -21.58 -1.98 -0.70
CA ILE A 16 -20.40 -2.18 -1.54
C ILE A 16 -20.81 -2.75 -2.90
N ALA A 17 -21.69 -3.76 -2.94
CA ALA A 17 -22.22 -4.31 -4.18
C ALA A 17 -23.01 -3.27 -5.01
N GLN A 18 -23.76 -2.37 -4.36
CA GLN A 18 -24.45 -1.28 -5.04
C GLN A 18 -23.47 -0.24 -5.61
N ILE A 19 -22.39 0.10 -4.89
CA ILE A 19 -21.33 0.99 -5.37
C ILE A 19 -20.65 0.38 -6.59
N ILE A 20 -20.20 -0.88 -6.49
CA ILE A 20 -19.57 -1.62 -7.60
C ILE A 20 -20.47 -1.60 -8.84
N LYS A 21 -21.76 -1.87 -8.67
CA LYS A 21 -22.73 -1.84 -9.77
C LYS A 21 -22.96 -0.43 -10.31
N HIS A 22 -23.08 0.57 -9.45
CA HIS A 22 -23.40 1.96 -9.83
C HIS A 22 -22.27 2.59 -10.65
N PHE A 23 -21.02 2.34 -10.26
CA PHE A 23 -19.84 2.85 -10.95
C PHE A 23 -19.27 1.90 -12.00
N HIS A 24 -19.96 0.78 -12.27
CA HIS A 24 -19.54 -0.25 -13.22
C HIS A 24 -18.11 -0.77 -12.99
N LEU A 25 -17.72 -0.91 -11.72
CA LEU A 25 -16.44 -1.51 -11.36
C LEU A 25 -16.41 -3.00 -11.70
N PRO A 26 -15.24 -3.61 -11.89
CA PRO A 26 -15.14 -5.05 -12.14
C PRO A 26 -15.84 -5.88 -11.05
N ASN A 27 -16.50 -6.97 -11.44
CA ASN A 27 -17.31 -7.78 -10.51
C ASN A 27 -16.49 -8.48 -9.40
N ASN A 28 -15.16 -8.57 -9.56
CA ASN A 28 -14.24 -9.11 -8.56
C ASN A 28 -13.63 -8.03 -7.66
N THR A 29 -14.19 -6.81 -7.70
CA THR A 29 -13.79 -5.72 -6.81
C THR A 29 -14.08 -6.08 -5.36
N VAL A 30 -13.08 -5.89 -4.49
CA VAL A 30 -13.18 -6.12 -3.05
C VAL A 30 -12.72 -4.89 -2.28
N VAL A 31 -13.23 -4.69 -1.06
CA VAL A 31 -12.72 -3.65 -0.16
C VAL A 31 -11.33 -4.05 0.35
N THR A 32 -10.38 -3.12 0.31
CA THR A 32 -9.04 -3.29 0.90
C THR A 32 -8.86 -2.45 2.16
N ASP A 33 -9.54 -1.30 2.26
CA ASP A 33 -9.55 -0.47 3.45
C ASP A 33 -10.79 0.43 3.47
N GLU A 34 -11.19 0.89 4.65
CA GLU A 34 -12.36 1.76 4.83
C GLU A 34 -12.22 2.61 6.09
N ASP A 35 -12.52 3.91 5.95
CA ASP A 35 -12.68 4.84 7.07
C ASP A 35 -14.04 5.56 6.99
N VAL A 36 -14.21 6.62 7.79
CA VAL A 36 -15.45 7.40 7.87
C VAL A 36 -15.79 8.17 6.56
N ASP A 37 -14.78 8.52 5.76
CA ASP A 37 -14.90 9.41 4.61
C ASP A 37 -14.73 8.69 3.27
N ALA A 38 -14.02 7.56 3.23
CA ALA A 38 -13.68 6.85 2.00
C ALA A 38 -13.66 5.32 2.14
N ILE A 39 -13.75 4.65 0.99
CA ILE A 39 -13.54 3.21 0.85
C ILE A 39 -12.48 3.00 -0.23
N LEU A 40 -11.44 2.24 0.08
CA LEU A 40 -10.51 1.74 -0.93
C LEU A 40 -10.99 0.38 -1.44
N LEU A 41 -11.06 0.29 -2.76
CA LEU A 41 -11.54 -0.87 -3.49
C LEU A 41 -10.42 -1.36 -4.41
N ARG A 42 -10.24 -2.67 -4.47
CA ARG A 42 -9.23 -3.34 -5.30
C ARG A 42 -9.94 -4.24 -6.30
N SER A 43 -9.68 -4.04 -7.58
CA SER A 43 -10.17 -4.90 -8.66
C SER A 43 -9.01 -5.60 -9.37
N VAL A 44 -9.25 -6.79 -9.91
CA VAL A 44 -8.26 -7.54 -10.69
C VAL A 44 -8.74 -7.64 -12.12
N ASP A 45 -8.09 -6.97 -13.06
CA ASP A 45 -8.60 -6.84 -14.42
C ASP A 45 -8.27 -8.08 -15.29
N GLY A 46 -7.27 -8.89 -14.89
CA GLY A 46 -6.97 -10.18 -15.54
C GLY A 46 -5.55 -10.70 -15.25
N ARG A 47 -5.26 -11.94 -15.69
CA ARG A 47 -3.93 -12.59 -15.65
C ARG A 47 -3.07 -12.25 -16.88
N ASP A 48 -3.08 -10.99 -17.30
CA ASP A 48 -2.35 -10.53 -18.49
C ASP A 48 -0.95 -9.97 -18.14
N GLY A 49 -0.52 -10.05 -16.89
CA GLY A 49 0.85 -9.71 -16.53
C GLY A 49 1.84 -10.74 -17.09
N ILE A 50 2.88 -10.26 -17.76
CA ILE A 50 4.05 -11.08 -18.09
C ILE A 50 4.62 -11.61 -16.77
N TYR A 51 4.95 -12.90 -16.71
CA TYR A 51 5.22 -13.73 -15.50
C TYR A 51 3.99 -14.21 -14.72
N GLY A 52 2.78 -14.02 -15.24
CA GLY A 52 1.54 -14.49 -14.62
C GLY A 52 1.05 -13.61 -13.46
N GLY A 53 1.47 -12.34 -13.44
CA GLY A 53 1.00 -11.34 -12.50
C GLY A 53 -0.40 -10.82 -12.88
N ASP A 54 -1.19 -10.48 -11.87
CA ASP A 54 -2.50 -9.87 -12.05
C ASP A 54 -2.33 -8.36 -12.34
N VAL A 55 -3.09 -7.82 -13.29
CA VAL A 55 -3.28 -6.36 -13.41
C VAL A 55 -4.30 -5.96 -12.34
N VAL A 56 -3.91 -5.06 -11.44
CA VAL A 56 -4.72 -4.67 -10.28
C VAL A 56 -4.98 -3.17 -10.30
N SER A 57 -6.24 -2.78 -10.17
CA SER A 57 -6.62 -1.36 -10.06
C SER A 57 -7.08 -1.06 -8.63
N ILE A 58 -6.59 0.04 -8.07
CA ILE A 58 -7.03 0.59 -6.79
C ILE A 58 -7.92 1.79 -7.05
N TRP A 59 -9.11 1.76 -6.47
CA TRP A 59 -10.12 2.80 -6.56
C TRP A 59 -10.37 3.38 -5.18
N LYS A 60 -10.64 4.68 -5.12
CA LYS A 60 -11.09 5.36 -3.91
C LYS A 60 -12.49 5.89 -4.13
N TYR A 61 -13.45 5.34 -3.39
CA TYR A 61 -14.80 5.86 -3.32
C TYR A 61 -14.90 6.87 -2.20
N TYR A 62 -15.36 8.08 -2.52
CA TYR A 62 -15.54 9.18 -1.59
C TYR A 62 -17.00 9.23 -1.13
N LYS A 63 -17.25 8.89 0.15
CA LYS A 63 -18.60 8.67 0.69
C LYS A 63 -19.46 9.94 0.63
N LYS A 64 -18.89 11.10 0.97
CA LYS A 64 -19.60 12.40 1.00
C LYS A 64 -19.97 12.91 -0.40
N GLN A 65 -19.06 12.75 -1.35
CA GLN A 65 -19.21 13.19 -2.73
C GLN A 65 -20.09 12.22 -3.53
N ASN A 66 -20.19 10.97 -3.07
CA ASN A 66 -20.77 9.86 -3.83
C ASN A 66 -20.12 9.79 -5.22
N ASP A 67 -18.79 9.76 -5.23
CA ASP A 67 -17.97 9.70 -6.43
C ASP A 67 -16.79 8.74 -6.24
N ILE A 68 -16.19 8.32 -7.34
CA ILE A 68 -15.09 7.36 -7.33
C ILE A 68 -13.95 7.80 -8.25
N GLN A 69 -12.72 7.54 -7.80
CA GLN A 69 -11.52 7.83 -8.57
C GLN A 69 -10.62 6.61 -8.64
N GLU A 70 -10.08 6.34 -9.83
CA GLU A 70 -8.98 5.38 -9.99
C GLU A 70 -7.68 6.02 -9.49
N ILE A 71 -7.11 5.43 -8.43
CA ILE A 71 -5.89 5.92 -7.79
C ILE A 71 -4.66 5.42 -8.54
N VAL A 72 -4.59 4.12 -8.83
CA VAL A 72 -3.48 3.52 -9.56
C VAL A 72 -3.91 2.21 -10.19
N THR A 73 -3.38 1.92 -11.38
CA THR A 73 -3.43 0.59 -12.01
C THR A 73 -2.01 0.05 -12.01
N ALA A 74 -1.83 -1.09 -11.37
CA ALA A 74 -0.55 -1.73 -11.25
C ALA A 74 -0.03 -2.16 -12.63
N HIS A 75 1.22 -1.82 -12.91
CA HIS A 75 1.89 -2.14 -14.16
C HIS A 75 2.81 -3.35 -13.92
N PRO A 76 2.40 -4.60 -14.23
CA PRO A 76 3.16 -5.81 -13.91
C PRO A 76 4.51 -5.91 -14.65
N MET A 77 4.76 -5.03 -15.62
CA MET A 77 6.05 -4.92 -16.32
C MET A 77 6.99 -3.83 -15.77
N ALA A 78 6.58 -3.10 -14.72
CA ALA A 78 7.47 -2.14 -14.09
C ALA A 78 8.65 -2.86 -13.43
N ASP A 79 9.86 -2.56 -13.90
CA ASP A 79 11.10 -3.18 -13.42
C ASP A 79 11.86 -2.23 -12.49
N LEU A 80 12.07 -2.68 -11.25
CA LEU A 80 12.86 -1.98 -10.24
C LEU A 80 14.11 -2.75 -9.82
N LEU A 81 14.74 -3.51 -10.73
CA LEU A 81 16.03 -4.20 -10.51
C LEU A 81 17.15 -3.30 -9.93
N TRP A 82 17.00 -1.98 -10.04
CA TRP A 82 17.92 -0.98 -9.50
C TRP A 82 17.62 -0.55 -8.05
N TYR A 83 16.52 -1.00 -7.45
CA TYR A 83 16.08 -0.55 -6.14
C TYR A 83 16.84 -1.23 -4.99
N ASN A 84 17.25 -0.41 -4.01
CA ASN A 84 17.90 -0.87 -2.79
C ASN A 84 17.09 -0.43 -1.56
N PRO A 85 16.57 -1.36 -0.73
CA PRO A 85 15.78 -1.03 0.45
C PRO A 85 16.62 -0.43 1.61
N ASP A 86 17.95 -0.46 1.55
CA ASP A 86 18.82 0.14 2.57
C ASP A 86 18.97 1.67 2.43
N LYS A 87 18.23 2.30 1.51
CA LYS A 87 18.19 3.76 1.37
C LYS A 87 17.44 4.39 2.56
N LYS A 88 17.81 5.62 2.92
CA LYS A 88 17.13 6.41 3.96
C LYS A 88 16.02 7.31 3.42
N HIS A 89 15.79 7.29 2.12
CA HIS A 89 14.80 8.12 1.44
C HIS A 89 14.13 7.31 0.34
N GLY A 90 12.83 7.53 0.20
CA GLY A 90 12.04 6.98 -0.89
C GLY A 90 12.44 7.60 -2.22
N VAL A 91 12.04 6.93 -3.30
CA VAL A 91 12.31 7.36 -4.66
C VAL A 91 11.01 7.71 -5.36
N THR A 92 10.91 8.94 -5.86
CA THR A 92 9.77 9.36 -6.67
C THR A 92 9.81 8.67 -8.03
N ILE A 93 8.69 8.09 -8.42
CA ILE A 93 8.47 7.38 -9.68
C ILE A 93 7.13 7.80 -10.30
N GLY A 94 6.92 7.47 -11.57
CA GLY A 94 5.62 7.63 -12.22
C GLY A 94 4.59 6.63 -11.68
N LEU A 95 3.29 6.95 -11.79
CA LEU A 95 2.22 6.03 -11.40
C LEU A 95 2.25 4.72 -12.21
N ASP A 96 2.73 4.78 -13.45
CA ASP A 96 2.94 3.64 -14.34
C ASP A 96 4.06 2.69 -13.87
N SER A 97 4.78 3.05 -12.81
CA SER A 97 5.88 2.26 -12.24
C SER A 97 5.49 1.54 -10.93
N VAL A 98 4.24 1.67 -10.48
CA VAL A 98 3.70 0.91 -9.33
C VAL A 98 3.30 -0.49 -9.81
N PHE A 99 3.85 -1.54 -9.20
CA PHE A 99 3.55 -2.94 -9.57
C PHE A 99 2.67 -3.66 -8.55
N VAL A 100 2.13 -4.81 -8.98
CA VAL A 100 0.95 -5.54 -8.46
C VAL A 100 0.56 -5.17 -7.03
N ALA A 101 -0.45 -4.31 -6.90
CA ALA A 101 -1.02 -3.94 -5.61
C ALA A 101 -1.67 -5.16 -4.94
N SER A 102 -1.10 -5.64 -3.84
CA SER A 102 -1.73 -6.66 -3.00
C SER A 102 -2.75 -6.04 -2.07
N GLU A 103 -2.43 -4.87 -1.53
CA GLU A 103 -3.20 -4.16 -0.52
C GLU A 103 -3.03 -2.65 -0.72
N ALA A 104 -4.05 -1.88 -0.35
CA ALA A 104 -3.95 -0.43 -0.23
C ALA A 104 -4.58 0.03 1.09
N MET A 105 -4.05 1.11 1.64
CA MET A 105 -4.39 1.65 2.94
C MET A 105 -4.64 3.15 2.85
N LEU A 106 -5.71 3.61 3.50
CA LEU A 106 -5.99 5.03 3.68
C LEU A 106 -4.97 5.61 4.66
N VAL A 107 -4.38 6.75 4.31
CA VAL A 107 -3.40 7.41 5.18
C VAL A 107 -4.13 8.28 6.19
N PRO A 108 -3.98 8.04 7.50
CA PRO A 108 -4.59 8.88 8.51
C PRO A 108 -4.12 10.33 8.36
N LEU A 109 -5.03 11.28 8.56
CA LEU A 109 -4.76 12.72 8.50
C LEU A 109 -4.36 13.28 7.12
N ASN A 110 -4.18 12.43 6.10
CA ASN A 110 -3.91 12.86 4.73
C ASN A 110 -4.82 12.11 3.73
N PRO A 111 -5.96 12.71 3.35
CA PRO A 111 -6.89 12.09 2.41
C PRO A 111 -6.41 12.14 0.95
N ASP A 112 -5.35 12.86 0.62
CA ASP A 112 -4.93 13.05 -0.78
C ASP A 112 -4.00 11.92 -1.25
N VAL A 113 -3.47 11.15 -0.29
CA VAL A 113 -2.54 10.06 -0.57
C VAL A 113 -3.09 8.71 -0.11
N VAL A 114 -2.63 7.65 -0.78
CA VAL A 114 -2.92 6.27 -0.44
C VAL A 114 -1.60 5.52 -0.35
N VAL A 115 -1.45 4.65 0.65
CA VAL A 115 -0.31 3.73 0.70
C VAL A 115 -0.70 2.44 -0.01
N VAL A 116 0.11 2.01 -0.97
CA VAL A 116 -0.09 0.78 -1.73
C VAL A 116 1.07 -0.16 -1.46
N ASN A 117 0.76 -1.38 -1.00
CA ASN A 117 1.71 -2.47 -0.94
C ASN A 117 1.60 -3.31 -2.20
N GLY A 118 2.73 -3.68 -2.80
CA GLY A 118 2.74 -4.52 -3.98
C GLY A 118 3.96 -5.43 -4.11
N THR A 119 3.86 -6.42 -4.99
CA THR A 119 4.94 -7.40 -5.24
C THR A 119 5.22 -7.54 -6.74
N ILE A 120 6.47 -7.79 -7.11
CA ILE A 120 6.88 -8.13 -8.48
C ILE A 120 6.99 -9.65 -8.71
N ASP A 121 7.02 -10.47 -7.65
CA ASP A 121 7.29 -11.90 -7.81
C ASP A 121 6.76 -12.79 -6.65
N LYS A 122 7.04 -14.08 -6.77
CA LYS A 122 6.74 -15.12 -5.77
C LYS A 122 7.76 -15.19 -4.63
N MET A 123 8.75 -14.28 -4.58
CA MET A 123 9.77 -14.26 -3.52
C MET A 123 9.30 -13.52 -2.26
N ASN A 124 8.01 -13.17 -2.18
CA ASN A 124 7.36 -12.55 -1.02
C ASN A 124 7.95 -11.19 -0.62
N THR A 125 8.66 -10.51 -1.52
CA THR A 125 9.10 -9.13 -1.27
C THR A 125 7.92 -8.20 -1.48
N ILE A 126 7.59 -7.41 -0.45
CA ILE A 126 6.51 -6.45 -0.51
C ILE A 126 7.12 -5.05 -0.51
N TYR A 127 6.87 -4.33 -1.59
CA TYR A 127 7.26 -2.95 -1.78
C TYR A 127 6.10 -2.05 -1.39
N THR A 128 6.43 -0.83 -0.94
CA THR A 128 5.45 0.13 -0.45
C THR A 128 5.54 1.42 -1.22
N PHE A 129 4.42 1.91 -1.70
CA PHE A 129 4.31 3.15 -2.45
C PHE A 129 3.40 4.13 -1.71
N ILE A 130 3.84 5.36 -1.51
CA ILE A 130 2.94 6.48 -1.23
C ILE A 130 2.47 7.00 -2.58
N VAL A 131 1.17 6.90 -2.86
CA VAL A 131 0.58 7.26 -4.15
C VAL A 131 -0.21 8.55 -4.00
N ASP A 132 0.15 9.53 -4.83
CA ASP A 132 -0.51 10.83 -4.95
C ASP A 132 -1.04 10.94 -6.39
N LYS A 133 -2.32 10.64 -6.56
CA LYS A 133 -2.98 10.60 -7.88
C LYS A 133 -3.01 11.98 -8.53
N ASP A 134 -3.32 13.00 -7.75
CA ASP A 134 -3.51 14.37 -8.25
C ASP A 134 -2.18 15.00 -8.66
N ALA A 135 -1.09 14.67 -7.97
CA ALA A 135 0.26 15.04 -8.41
C ALA A 135 0.85 14.09 -9.47
N GLY A 136 0.15 13.02 -9.85
CA GLY A 136 0.57 12.09 -10.89
C GLY A 136 1.84 11.31 -10.56
N LYS A 137 2.14 11.07 -9.28
CA LYS A 137 3.40 10.48 -8.82
C LYS A 137 3.20 9.45 -7.72
N ALA A 138 4.16 8.53 -7.60
CA ALA A 138 4.30 7.66 -6.46
C ALA A 138 5.69 7.81 -5.83
N ILE A 139 5.82 7.48 -4.56
CA ILE A 139 7.09 7.42 -3.84
C ILE A 139 7.27 5.99 -3.34
N LEU A 140 8.23 5.27 -3.90
CA LEU A 140 8.62 3.96 -3.40
C LEU A 140 9.42 4.13 -2.11
N LEU A 141 8.91 3.58 -1.01
CA LEU A 141 9.55 3.60 0.31
C LEU A 141 10.60 2.49 0.46
N PRO A 142 11.70 2.73 1.21
CA PRO A 142 12.71 1.72 1.55
C PRO A 142 12.14 0.67 2.50
N SER A 143 11.41 -0.26 1.89
CA SER A 143 10.75 -1.39 2.53
C SER A 143 10.81 -2.62 1.64
N ASN A 144 11.02 -3.79 2.24
CA ASN A 144 10.92 -5.08 1.57
C ASN A 144 9.89 -6.03 2.21
N CYS A 145 9.16 -5.57 3.23
CA CYS A 145 8.06 -6.31 3.88
C CYS A 145 6.80 -5.45 4.06
N GLY A 146 6.64 -4.40 3.24
CA GLY A 146 5.41 -3.62 3.20
C GLY A 146 5.27 -2.57 4.30
N CYS A 147 4.25 -1.73 4.16
CA CYS A 147 3.67 -0.93 5.23
C CYS A 147 2.76 -1.82 6.06
N VAL A 148 2.86 -1.75 7.39
CA VAL A 148 2.07 -2.57 8.32
C VAL A 148 1.10 -1.74 9.16
N GLY A 149 1.11 -0.41 8.99
CA GLY A 149 0.23 0.49 9.70
C GLY A 149 0.78 1.91 9.72
N PHE A 150 0.21 2.73 10.59
CA PHE A 150 0.54 4.14 10.70
C PHE A 150 0.78 4.55 12.15
N THR A 151 1.61 5.56 12.37
CA THR A 151 1.72 6.18 13.70
C THR A 151 0.38 6.81 14.07
N SER A 152 -0.04 6.68 15.33
CA SER A 152 -1.35 7.15 15.77
C SER A 152 -1.50 8.68 15.79
N GLU A 153 -0.43 9.42 16.05
CA GLU A 153 -0.48 10.88 16.20
C GLU A 153 -0.28 11.61 14.88
N GLU A 154 0.64 11.13 14.04
CA GLU A 154 1.06 11.85 12.83
C GLU A 154 0.59 11.17 11.53
N GLY A 155 -0.03 9.98 11.62
CA GLY A 155 -0.48 9.24 10.44
C GLY A 155 0.64 8.74 9.52
N LEU A 156 1.88 8.71 9.99
CA LEU A 156 3.05 8.36 9.19
C LEU A 156 3.13 6.84 8.94
N PRO A 157 3.44 6.40 7.70
CA PRO A 157 3.59 4.98 7.38
C PRO A 157 4.70 4.31 8.18
N ILE A 158 4.38 3.15 8.76
CA ILE A 158 5.28 2.25 9.46
C ILE A 158 5.56 1.06 8.54
N CYS A 159 6.80 0.96 8.07
CA CYS A 159 7.25 -0.11 7.19
C CYS A 159 8.11 -1.13 7.93
N LEU A 160 7.96 -2.40 7.54
CA LEU A 160 8.78 -3.50 8.03
C LEU A 160 9.82 -3.87 6.99
N SER A 161 11.01 -4.26 7.42
CA SER A 161 12.04 -4.77 6.51
C SER A 161 12.93 -5.82 7.16
N PHE A 162 13.52 -6.67 6.32
CA PHE A 162 14.67 -7.49 6.71
C PHE A 162 15.97 -6.91 6.14
N ARG A 163 16.99 -6.85 6.98
CA ARG A 163 18.37 -6.53 6.59
C ARG A 163 19.30 -7.68 6.94
N HIS A 164 20.41 -7.77 6.22
CA HIS A 164 21.49 -8.71 6.52
C HIS A 164 22.52 -8.04 7.43
N HIS A 165 23.22 -8.83 8.23
CA HIS A 165 24.29 -8.32 9.08
C HIS A 165 25.45 -7.77 8.23
N ALA A 166 25.89 -6.55 8.54
CA ALA A 166 26.95 -5.88 7.79
C ALA A 166 28.32 -6.58 7.93
N ASN A 167 28.51 -7.35 9.01
CA ASN A 167 29.73 -8.12 9.29
C ASN A 167 29.83 -9.43 8.49
N GLY A 168 28.85 -9.73 7.63
CA GLY A 168 28.82 -10.95 6.83
C GLY A 168 28.30 -12.19 7.58
N GLU A 169 27.79 -12.03 8.80
CA GLU A 169 27.13 -13.12 9.51
C GLU A 169 25.87 -13.59 8.77
N SER A 170 25.69 -14.91 8.74
CA SER A 170 24.51 -15.54 8.19
C SER A 170 23.28 -15.16 9.01
N GLY A 171 22.27 -14.59 8.38
CA GLY A 171 21.02 -14.26 9.05
C GLY A 171 20.37 -13.00 8.50
N ARG A 172 19.18 -12.72 9.02
CA ARG A 172 18.45 -11.48 8.78
C ARG A 172 17.87 -10.99 10.09
N TYR A 173 17.86 -9.68 10.29
CA TYR A 173 17.18 -9.03 11.40
C TYR A 173 16.07 -8.13 10.89
N SER A 174 15.08 -7.90 11.75
CA SER A 174 13.95 -7.03 11.44
C SER A 174 14.32 -5.57 11.68
N VAL A 175 13.79 -4.70 10.83
CA VAL A 175 13.87 -3.26 10.97
C VAL A 175 12.46 -2.70 10.83
N VAL A 176 12.11 -1.77 11.71
CA VAL A 176 10.87 -1.01 11.63
C VAL A 176 11.26 0.44 11.34
N SER A 177 10.74 0.96 10.24
CA SER A 177 11.05 2.30 9.74
C SER A 177 9.77 3.12 9.60
N VAL A 178 9.83 4.39 10.01
CA VAL A 178 8.75 5.37 9.88
C VAL A 178 9.17 6.41 8.86
N TYR A 179 8.33 6.66 7.86
CA TYR A 179 8.59 7.62 6.79
C TYR A 179 7.62 8.79 6.82
N ASP A 180 8.07 9.97 6.43
CA ASP A 180 7.15 11.09 6.15
C ASP A 180 6.44 10.91 4.79
N GLU A 181 5.48 11.78 4.50
CA GLU A 181 4.71 11.78 3.24
C GLU A 181 5.58 12.01 2.00
N LYS A 182 6.79 12.53 2.18
CA LYS A 182 7.78 12.75 1.11
C LYS A 182 8.74 11.55 0.98
N GLY A 183 8.54 10.51 1.78
CA GLY A 183 9.35 9.30 1.83
C GLY A 183 10.68 9.46 2.57
N ASN A 184 10.88 10.51 3.37
CA ASN A 184 12.09 10.64 4.19
C ASN A 184 11.98 9.80 5.45
N LEU A 185 13.04 9.10 5.83
CA LEU A 185 13.09 8.37 7.10
C LEU A 185 13.01 9.34 8.27
N VAL A 186 11.98 9.20 9.09
CA VAL A 186 11.77 9.97 10.33
C VAL A 186 12.38 9.22 11.51
N LYS A 187 12.12 7.92 11.60
CA LYS A 187 12.59 7.08 12.70
C LYS A 187 12.85 5.66 12.23
N GLU A 188 13.83 5.01 12.83
CA GLU A 188 14.12 3.59 12.60
C GLU A 188 14.41 2.89 13.94
N MET A 189 13.99 1.63 14.02
CA MET A 189 14.33 0.69 15.08
C MET A 189 14.87 -0.59 14.47
N SER A 190 16.09 -0.97 14.86
CA SER A 190 16.72 -2.23 14.45
C SER A 190 16.61 -3.27 15.56
N PHE A 191 16.34 -4.52 15.17
CA PHE A 191 16.34 -5.69 16.04
C PHE A 191 17.58 -6.57 15.86
N GLU A 192 18.67 -6.03 15.29
CA GLU A 192 19.92 -6.77 15.05
C GLU A 192 20.48 -7.42 16.32
N ASP A 193 20.50 -6.67 17.44
CA ASP A 193 21.01 -7.15 18.73
C ASP A 193 19.93 -7.78 19.62
N TYR A 194 18.72 -7.99 19.10
CA TYR A 194 17.64 -8.57 19.89
C TYR A 194 17.96 -10.03 20.24
N LYS A 195 18.32 -10.27 21.50
CA LYS A 195 18.46 -11.61 22.06
C LYS A 195 17.16 -11.98 22.77
N LYS A 196 16.62 -13.15 22.47
CA LYS A 196 15.50 -13.71 23.21
C LYS A 196 15.99 -13.98 24.64
N ASP A 197 15.36 -13.37 25.63
CA ASP A 197 15.65 -13.69 27.04
C ASP A 197 15.45 -15.20 27.24
N GLU A 198 16.52 -15.90 27.63
CA GLU A 198 16.42 -17.30 28.06
C GLU A 198 15.62 -17.31 29.38
N LYS A 199 14.47 -17.99 29.37
CA LYS A 199 13.66 -18.25 30.56
C LYS A 199 14.21 -19.43 31.34
#